data_AF-A0A2N1P2Q4-F1
#
_entry.id   AF-A0A2N1P2Q4-F1
#
_cell.length_a   1.000
_cell.length_b   1.000
_cell.length_c   1.000
_cell.angle_alpha   90.00
_cell.angle_beta   90.00
_cell.angle_gamma   90.00
#
_symmetry.space_group_name_H-M   'P 1'
#
loop_
_entity.id
_entity.type
_entity.pdbx_description
1 polymer ?
#
loop_
_entity_poly.entity_id
_entity_poly.type
_entity_poly.pdbx_seq_one_letter_code
_entity_poly.pdbx_strand_id
1 'polypeptide(L)'
;MTFTKLQNETLRSSTWVPLIAYVNDSTETFLVKSIFTEKSYLAMFTDLRYVWFEELFDDEIKKRFQELKVSLEQERLSEYIQFLSEYLIPQRPDITHKVTKNNDDSFLFESKRNIGPMELNWKFNCELIPTSLHINSSNSNEQQLDGASVLYTHFILPQILITSAYNKQIETLHNIIKSKEDEFNETVRLMSLVRLQSTGKSNKDTHTDLTPFDPNTSYDEIGKVYL
;
A
#
# COMPACT_ATOMS: atom_id res chain seq x y z
N MET A 1 -18.78 12.08 13.67
CA MET A 1 -19.37 11.54 12.43
C MET A 1 -19.29 10.02 12.49
N THR A 2 -19.92 9.27 11.59
CA THR A 2 -19.74 7.79 11.54
C THR A 2 -19.33 7.38 10.14
N PHE A 3 -18.39 6.44 10.04
CA PHE A 3 -17.90 5.98 8.75
C PHE A 3 -18.97 5.17 8.00
N THR A 4 -19.23 5.57 6.76
CA THR A 4 -20.33 5.04 5.93
C THR A 4 -19.82 4.08 4.86
N LYS A 5 -20.73 3.21 4.38
CA LYS A 5 -20.46 2.36 3.22
C LYS A 5 -20.05 3.12 1.95
N LEU A 6 -20.59 4.33 1.74
CA LEU A 6 -20.23 5.16 0.58
C LEU A 6 -18.78 5.63 0.67
N GLN A 7 -18.34 6.11 1.83
CA GLN A 7 -16.94 6.49 2.06
C GLN A 7 -16.01 5.29 1.88
N ASN A 8 -16.42 4.11 2.36
CA ASN A 8 -15.69 2.85 2.19
C ASN A 8 -15.51 2.47 0.71
N GLU A 9 -16.59 2.46 -0.09
CA GLU A 9 -16.49 2.15 -1.52
C GLU A 9 -15.67 3.20 -2.27
N THR A 10 -15.80 4.49 -1.90
CA THR A 10 -15.01 5.58 -2.48
C THR A 10 -13.51 5.32 -2.33
N LEU A 11 -13.04 4.93 -1.13
CA LEU A 11 -11.63 4.66 -0.85
C LEU A 11 -11.11 3.32 -1.39
N ARG A 12 -11.97 2.52 -2.04
CA ARG A 12 -11.59 1.17 -2.48
C ARG A 12 -10.53 1.19 -3.57
N SER A 13 -10.64 2.12 -4.51
CA SER A 13 -9.68 2.33 -5.61
C SER A 13 -8.42 3.10 -5.20
N SER A 14 -8.44 3.77 -4.05
CA SER A 14 -7.28 4.48 -3.51
C SER A 14 -6.17 3.50 -3.11
N THR A 15 -4.92 3.86 -3.37
CA THR A 15 -3.74 3.06 -2.99
C THR A 15 -3.34 3.35 -1.54
N TRP A 16 -2.76 2.36 -0.88
CA TRP A 16 -2.15 2.56 0.43
C TRP A 16 -0.81 3.29 0.28
N VAL A 17 -0.64 4.36 1.03
CA VAL A 17 0.59 5.13 1.13
C VAL A 17 1.17 5.00 2.54
N PRO A 18 2.42 4.54 2.71
CA PRO A 18 3.07 4.52 4.02
C PRO A 18 3.65 5.89 4.35
N LEU A 19 3.25 6.44 5.50
CA LEU A 19 3.77 7.69 6.05
C LEU A 19 4.44 7.42 7.40
N ILE A 20 5.65 7.94 7.57
CA ILE A 20 6.38 7.87 8.84
C ILE A 20 6.05 9.14 9.63
N ALA A 21 5.56 8.98 10.86
CA ALA A 21 5.22 10.08 11.73
C ALA A 21 5.86 9.93 13.11
N TYR A 22 6.22 11.06 13.72
CA TYR A 22 6.69 11.10 15.10
C TYR A 22 5.50 10.94 16.06
N VAL A 23 5.58 9.94 16.93
CA VAL A 23 4.65 9.67 18.01
C VAL A 23 5.45 9.75 19.31
N ASN A 24 5.25 10.83 20.07
CA ASN A 24 6.04 11.15 21.25
C ASN A 24 7.56 11.17 20.91
N ASP A 25 8.34 10.25 21.49
CA ASP A 25 9.79 10.13 21.29
C ASP A 25 10.19 9.05 20.27
N SER A 26 9.22 8.48 19.54
CA SER A 26 9.43 7.39 18.58
C SER A 26 8.86 7.71 17.21
N THR A 27 9.23 6.94 16.19
CA THR A 27 8.63 6.99 14.86
C THR A 27 7.75 5.77 14.65
N GLU A 28 6.53 5.99 14.17
CA GLU A 28 5.60 4.94 13.75
C GLU A 28 5.25 5.11 12.27
N THR A 29 4.94 3.99 11.60
CA THR A 29 4.46 3.99 10.22
C THR A 29 2.94 3.87 10.22
N PHE A 30 2.27 4.78 9.53
CA PHE A 30 0.84 4.74 9.27
C PHE A 30 0.59 4.46 7.80
N LEU A 31 -0.42 3.65 7.50
CA LEU A 31 -0.91 3.47 6.14
C LEU A 31 -2.08 4.43 5.92
N VAL A 32 -2.03 5.15 4.81
CA VAL A 32 -3.03 6.15 4.47
C VAL A 32 -3.66 5.85 3.12
N LYS A 33 -4.98 5.93 3.06
CA LYS A 33 -5.75 6.02 1.82
C LYS A 33 -6.41 7.38 1.79
N SER A 34 -6.35 8.06 0.66
CA SER A 34 -6.98 9.37 0.53
C SER A 34 -7.51 9.61 -0.87
N ILE A 35 -8.57 10.41 -0.96
CA ILE A 35 -9.14 10.94 -2.19
C ILE A 35 -9.37 12.44 -1.99
N PHE A 36 -8.91 13.24 -2.95
CA PHE A 36 -9.10 14.67 -3.00
C PHE A 36 -9.94 15.00 -4.22
N THR A 37 -10.93 15.85 -4.05
CA THR A 37 -11.78 16.37 -5.12
C THR A 37 -11.63 17.90 -5.20
N GLU A 38 -12.33 18.55 -6.11
CA GLU A 38 -12.31 20.01 -6.20
C GLU A 38 -12.93 20.72 -4.98
N LYS A 39 -13.72 20.01 -4.16
CA LYS A 39 -14.51 20.59 -3.07
C LYS A 39 -14.40 19.84 -1.74
N SER A 40 -13.72 18.71 -1.70
CA SER A 40 -13.63 17.92 -0.48
C SER A 40 -12.40 17.03 -0.49
N TYR A 41 -12.09 16.48 0.67
CA TYR A 41 -11.22 15.31 0.75
C TYR A 41 -11.77 14.30 1.75
N LEU A 42 -11.40 13.05 1.53
CA LEU A 42 -11.60 11.94 2.46
C LEU A 42 -10.26 11.26 2.66
N ALA A 43 -9.80 11.19 3.90
CA ALA A 43 -8.55 10.53 4.28
C ALA A 43 -8.82 9.48 5.36
N MET A 44 -8.21 8.31 5.22
CA MET A 44 -8.30 7.19 6.14
C MET A 44 -6.90 6.74 6.53
N PHE A 45 -6.65 6.64 7.83
CA PHE A 45 -5.37 6.29 8.43
C PHE A 45 -5.51 4.97 9.20
N THR A 46 -4.47 4.15 9.19
CA THR A 46 -4.41 2.96 10.03
C THR A 46 -2.98 2.65 10.46
N ASP A 47 -2.85 2.15 11.69
CA ASP A 47 -1.62 1.51 12.20
C ASP A 47 -1.75 -0.02 12.21
N LEU A 48 -2.69 -0.55 11.41
CA LEU A 48 -3.13 -1.96 11.34
C LEU A 48 -3.84 -2.49 12.59
N ARG A 49 -3.94 -1.69 13.68
CA ARG A 49 -4.74 -2.04 14.87
C ARG A 49 -6.06 -1.29 14.87
N TYR A 50 -6.00 0.00 14.56
CA TYR A 50 -7.16 0.88 14.52
C TYR A 50 -7.25 1.56 13.16
N VAL A 51 -8.44 2.07 12.85
CA VAL A 51 -8.70 2.84 11.64
C VAL A 51 -9.32 4.16 12.04
N TRP A 52 -8.76 5.25 11.52
CA TRP A 52 -9.27 6.60 11.70
C TRP A 52 -9.61 7.21 10.35
N PHE A 53 -10.55 8.14 10.32
CA PHE A 53 -10.87 8.86 9.09
C PHE A 53 -11.19 10.33 9.36
N GLU A 54 -11.00 11.16 8.35
CA GLU A 54 -11.50 12.53 8.30
C GLU A 54 -12.08 12.80 6.91
N GLU A 55 -13.25 13.41 6.87
CA GLU A 55 -13.84 13.98 5.67
C GLU A 55 -14.11 15.46 5.92
N LEU A 56 -13.63 16.32 5.01
CA LEU A 56 -13.97 17.74 5.03
C LEU A 56 -14.50 18.18 3.68
N PHE A 57 -15.48 19.08 3.72
CA PHE A 57 -16.01 19.76 2.54
C PHE A 57 -15.43 21.18 2.46
N ASP A 58 -15.80 21.88 1.40
CA ASP A 58 -15.16 23.12 0.98
C ASP A 58 -15.28 24.22 2.04
N ASP A 59 -16.39 24.28 2.76
CA ASP A 59 -16.61 25.27 3.81
C ASP A 59 -15.74 25.02 5.05
N GLU A 60 -15.59 23.78 5.50
CA GLU A 60 -14.68 23.45 6.61
C GLU A 60 -13.21 23.65 6.24
N ILE A 61 -12.84 23.32 5.00
CA ILE A 61 -11.48 23.51 4.48
C ILE A 61 -11.15 25.01 4.45
N LYS A 62 -12.04 25.85 3.90
CA LYS A 62 -11.87 27.31 3.89
C LYS A 62 -11.70 27.85 5.30
N LYS A 63 -12.54 27.43 6.24
CA LYS A 63 -12.48 27.85 7.64
C LYS A 63 -11.12 27.49 8.26
N ARG A 64 -10.63 26.27 8.04
CA ARG A 64 -9.35 25.82 8.61
C ARG A 64 -8.15 26.58 8.03
N PHE A 65 -8.17 26.94 6.75
CA PHE A 65 -7.14 27.81 6.17
C PHE A 65 -7.20 29.26 6.71
N GLN A 66 -8.40 29.79 6.96
CA GLN A 66 -8.56 31.11 7.59
C GLN A 66 -7.98 31.12 9.01
N GLU A 67 -8.15 30.03 9.77
CA GLU A 67 -7.55 29.85 11.10
C GLU A 67 -6.00 29.84 11.04
N LEU A 68 -5.43 29.36 9.94
CA LEU A 68 -3.98 29.41 9.66
C LEU A 68 -3.51 30.79 9.18
N LYS A 69 -4.39 31.80 9.13
CA LYS A 69 -4.13 33.15 8.60
C LYS A 69 -3.62 33.15 7.16
N VAL A 70 -4.01 32.14 6.38
CA VAL A 70 -3.72 32.05 4.94
C VAL A 70 -4.85 32.76 4.19
N SER A 71 -4.52 33.80 3.44
CA SER A 71 -5.49 34.46 2.57
C SER A 71 -5.77 33.56 1.36
N LEU A 72 -6.92 32.90 1.36
CA LEU A 72 -7.35 32.07 0.24
C LEU A 72 -8.07 32.89 -0.82
N GLU A 73 -7.66 32.74 -2.07
CA GLU A 73 -8.46 33.16 -3.22
C GLU A 73 -9.57 32.13 -3.46
N GLN A 74 -10.85 32.54 -3.35
CA GLN A 74 -11.99 31.61 -3.39
C GLN A 74 -12.07 30.81 -4.71
N GLU A 75 -11.61 31.39 -5.81
CA GLU A 75 -11.57 30.75 -7.13
C GLU A 75 -10.53 29.62 -7.24
N ARG A 76 -9.59 29.53 -6.29
CA ARG A 76 -8.46 28.59 -6.31
C ARG A 76 -8.55 27.50 -5.24
N LEU A 77 -9.74 27.29 -4.66
CA LEU A 77 -9.93 26.27 -3.64
C LEU A 77 -9.48 24.88 -4.10
N SER A 78 -9.79 24.51 -5.33
CA SER A 78 -9.37 23.23 -5.91
C SER A 78 -7.85 23.07 -5.91
N GLU A 79 -7.09 24.13 -6.17
CA GLU A 79 -5.62 24.12 -6.11
C GLU A 79 -5.12 23.96 -4.67
N TYR A 80 -5.77 24.60 -3.70
CA TYR A 80 -5.42 24.43 -2.29
C TYR A 80 -5.73 23.01 -1.80
N ILE A 81 -6.85 22.42 -2.21
CA ILE A 81 -7.19 21.03 -1.87
C ILE A 81 -6.22 20.06 -2.55
N GLN A 82 -5.86 20.31 -3.81
CA GLN A 82 -4.83 19.54 -4.50
C GLN A 82 -3.47 19.67 -3.79
N PHE A 83 -3.12 20.86 -3.32
CA PHE A 83 -1.93 21.08 -2.51
C PHE A 83 -1.97 20.27 -1.20
N LEU A 84 -3.13 20.14 -0.55
CA LEU A 84 -3.27 19.29 0.65
C LEU A 84 -2.95 17.82 0.36
N SER A 85 -3.22 17.33 -0.85
CA SER A 85 -2.87 15.96 -1.25
C SER A 85 -1.37 15.71 -1.22
N GLU A 86 -0.54 16.75 -1.41
CA GLU A 86 0.92 16.62 -1.36
C GLU A 86 1.43 16.26 0.03
N TYR A 87 0.68 16.57 1.10
CA TYR A 87 1.02 16.15 2.46
C TYR A 87 0.92 14.65 2.67
N LEU A 88 0.21 13.92 1.81
CA LEU A 88 0.01 12.49 1.92
C LEU A 88 0.82 11.71 0.86
N ILE A 89 1.86 12.33 0.30
CA ILE A 89 2.82 11.69 -0.60
C ILE A 89 3.98 11.09 0.23
N PRO A 90 4.37 9.83 0.00
CA PRO A 90 5.41 9.19 0.79
C PRO A 90 6.79 9.80 0.51
N GLN A 91 7.68 9.73 1.50
CA GLN A 91 9.11 10.05 1.36
C GLN A 91 9.44 11.48 0.91
N ARG A 92 8.58 12.45 1.22
CA ARG A 92 8.89 13.86 0.98
C ARG A 92 9.77 14.45 2.09
N PRO A 93 11.02 14.86 1.81
CA PRO A 93 11.95 15.32 2.83
C PRO A 93 11.60 16.72 3.39
N ASP A 94 10.82 17.50 2.66
CA ASP A 94 10.37 18.83 3.07
C ASP A 94 9.08 18.81 3.92
N ILE A 95 8.53 17.61 4.17
CA ILE A 95 7.32 17.40 4.96
C ILE A 95 7.68 16.58 6.20
N THR A 96 7.19 17.03 7.35
CA THR A 96 7.34 16.31 8.62
C THR A 96 5.96 16.01 9.19
N HIS A 97 5.78 14.78 9.66
CA HIS A 97 4.53 14.31 10.23
C HIS A 97 4.68 14.08 11.73
N LYS A 98 3.69 14.54 12.50
CA LYS A 98 3.59 14.28 13.93
C LYS A 98 2.18 13.79 14.24
N VAL A 99 2.09 12.75 15.04
CA VAL A 99 0.81 12.21 15.50
C VAL A 99 0.66 12.44 16.99
N THR A 100 -0.51 12.93 17.38
CA THR A 100 -0.92 13.01 18.78
C THR A 100 -2.11 12.07 18.97
N LYS A 101 -1.92 11.01 19.76
CA LYS A 101 -2.96 10.07 20.18
C LYS A 101 -3.36 10.46 21.60
N ASN A 102 -4.59 10.93 21.81
CA ASN A 102 -5.12 11.11 23.17
C ASN A 102 -5.89 9.85 23.59
N ASN A 103 -6.10 9.71 24.90
CA ASN A 103 -6.90 8.60 25.46
C ASN A 103 -8.39 8.65 25.03
N ASP A 104 -8.85 9.79 24.50
CA ASP A 104 -10.25 10.03 24.10
C ASP A 104 -10.54 9.62 22.64
N ASP A 105 -9.84 8.61 22.12
CA ASP A 105 -9.96 8.11 20.74
C ASP A 105 -9.69 9.15 19.63
N SER A 106 -9.23 10.35 19.99
CA SER A 106 -8.88 11.40 19.03
C SER A 106 -7.52 11.14 18.40
N PHE A 107 -7.48 11.04 17.07
CA PHE A 107 -6.25 10.90 16.30
C PHE A 107 -5.97 12.20 15.54
N LEU A 108 -4.91 12.90 15.96
CA LEU A 108 -4.48 14.12 15.30
C LEU A 108 -3.20 13.86 14.51
N PHE A 109 -3.30 13.91 13.18
CA PHE A 109 -2.15 13.82 12.28
C PHE A 109 -1.78 15.23 11.81
N GLU A 110 -0.68 15.76 12.31
CA GLU A 110 -0.14 17.06 11.90
C GLU A 110 0.93 16.87 10.82
N SER A 111 0.75 17.57 9.70
CA SER A 111 1.70 17.59 8.59
C SER A 111 2.22 19.01 8.39
N LYS A 112 3.52 19.19 8.60
CA LYS A 112 4.21 20.46 8.42
C LYS A 112 5.05 20.44 7.17
N ARG A 113 4.97 21.52 6.38
CA ARG A 113 5.79 21.70 5.18
C ARG A 113 6.31 23.12 5.11
N ASN A 114 7.57 23.24 4.71
CA ASN A 114 8.20 24.53 4.43
C ASN A 114 8.00 24.89 2.94
N ILE A 115 7.32 26.00 2.67
CA ILE A 115 7.08 26.54 1.34
C ILE A 115 7.81 27.88 1.25
N GLY A 116 9.05 27.85 0.77
CA GLY A 116 9.92 29.03 0.76
C GLY A 116 10.16 29.56 2.20
N PRO A 117 9.84 30.83 2.51
CA PRO A 117 10.03 31.38 3.85
C PRO A 117 8.89 31.04 4.83
N MET A 118 7.82 30.37 4.38
CA MET A 118 6.61 30.12 5.17
C MET A 118 6.51 28.65 5.59
N GLU A 119 6.23 28.38 6.86
CA GLU A 119 5.86 27.05 7.36
C GLU A 119 4.34 26.93 7.35
N LEU A 120 3.81 25.94 6.62
CA LEU A 120 2.39 25.62 6.63
C LEU A 120 2.17 24.30 7.36
N ASN A 121 1.37 24.36 8.43
CA ASN A 121 0.99 23.21 9.24
C ASN A 121 -0.48 22.87 8.98
N TRP A 122 -0.73 21.72 8.34
CA TRP A 122 -2.08 21.19 8.19
C TRP A 122 -2.33 20.08 9.21
N LYS A 123 -3.49 20.12 9.86
CA LYS A 123 -3.88 19.12 10.85
C LYS A 123 -5.08 18.33 10.35
N PHE A 124 -4.96 17.01 10.31
CA PHE A 124 -6.05 16.08 10.07
C PHE A 124 -6.60 15.64 11.43
N ASN A 125 -7.83 16.06 11.74
CA ASN A 125 -8.53 15.70 12.97
C ASN A 125 -9.38 14.46 12.68
N CYS A 126 -8.78 13.28 12.80
CA CYS A 126 -9.45 12.04 12.42
C CYS A 126 -10.24 11.45 13.60
N GLU A 127 -11.40 10.91 13.25
CA GLU A 127 -12.28 10.17 14.16
C GLU A 127 -11.98 8.68 14.09
N LEU A 128 -12.00 8.00 15.23
CA LEU A 128 -11.85 6.55 15.30
C LEU A 128 -13.08 5.85 14.73
N ILE A 129 -12.87 4.87 13.84
CA ILE A 129 -13.91 3.93 13.42
C ILE A 129 -13.98 2.83 14.50
N PRO A 130 -15.12 2.66 15.20
CA PRO A 130 -15.24 1.66 16.26
C PRO A 130 -14.93 0.26 15.73
N THR A 131 -14.15 -0.54 16.47
CA THR A 131 -13.75 -1.89 16.04
C THR A 131 -14.93 -2.86 15.86
N SER A 132 -16.03 -2.63 16.59
CA SER A 132 -17.27 -3.38 16.48
C SER A 132 -18.47 -2.44 16.64
N LEU A 133 -19.48 -2.57 15.78
CA LEU A 133 -20.74 -1.83 15.95
C LEU A 133 -21.58 -2.44 17.07
N HIS A 134 -22.19 -1.60 17.91
CA HIS A 134 -23.23 -2.07 18.83
C HIS A 134 -24.50 -2.44 18.04
N ILE A 135 -25.06 -3.62 18.32
CA ILE A 135 -26.16 -4.30 17.60
C ILE A 135 -27.47 -3.47 17.53
N ASN A 136 -27.58 -2.34 18.22
CA ASN A 136 -28.85 -1.62 18.42
C ASN A 136 -29.13 -0.45 17.47
N SER A 137 -28.28 -0.13 16.48
CA SER A 137 -28.52 0.99 15.56
C SER A 137 -29.20 0.55 14.26
N SER A 138 -30.43 0.04 14.34
CA SER A 138 -31.17 -0.46 13.18
C SER A 138 -31.88 0.61 12.33
N ASN A 139 -31.71 1.90 12.61
CA ASN A 139 -32.59 2.97 12.08
C ASN A 139 -31.89 4.14 11.36
N SER A 140 -30.68 3.99 10.83
CA SER A 140 -30.10 4.97 9.90
C SER A 140 -29.99 4.37 8.50
N ASN A 141 -30.55 5.06 7.50
CA ASN A 141 -30.46 4.69 6.08
C ASN A 141 -29.00 4.65 5.56
N GLU A 142 -28.05 5.14 6.33
CA GLU A 142 -26.62 4.96 6.11
C GLU A 142 -26.14 3.73 6.88
N GLN A 143 -25.81 2.67 6.14
CA GLN A 143 -25.14 1.49 6.67
C GLN A 143 -23.76 1.92 7.20
N GLN A 144 -23.65 2.04 8.52
CA GLN A 144 -22.41 2.24 9.23
C GLN A 144 -21.53 0.99 9.13
N LEU A 145 -20.21 1.16 9.13
CA LEU A 145 -19.24 0.08 9.12
C LEU A 145 -18.33 0.15 10.36
N ASP A 146 -17.94 -1.01 10.88
CA ASP A 146 -16.90 -1.10 11.91
C ASP A 146 -15.50 -1.16 11.30
N GLY A 147 -14.50 -0.80 12.10
CA GLY A 147 -13.10 -0.78 11.72
C GLY A 147 -12.58 -2.16 11.30
N ALA A 148 -13.12 -3.24 11.87
CA ALA A 148 -12.75 -4.61 11.48
C ALA A 148 -13.18 -4.92 10.04
N SER A 149 -14.41 -4.55 9.66
CA SER A 149 -14.94 -4.72 8.30
C SER A 149 -14.19 -3.84 7.30
N VAL A 150 -13.80 -2.62 7.71
CA VAL A 150 -12.97 -1.73 6.89
C VAL A 150 -11.59 -2.32 6.65
N LEU A 151 -10.88 -2.78 7.69
CA LEU A 151 -9.59 -3.46 7.54
C LEU A 151 -9.70 -4.73 6.69
N TYR A 152 -10.76 -5.51 6.88
CA TYR A 152 -10.99 -6.69 6.05
C TYR A 152 -11.10 -6.33 4.57
N THR A 153 -11.92 -5.32 4.25
CA THR A 153 -12.19 -4.90 2.87
C THR A 153 -10.98 -4.24 2.20
N HIS A 154 -10.28 -3.36 2.92
CA HIS A 154 -9.22 -2.52 2.36
C HIS A 154 -7.83 -3.12 2.47
N PHE A 155 -7.61 -4.08 3.38
CA PHE A 155 -6.29 -4.63 3.65
C PHE A 155 -6.27 -6.16 3.56
N ILE A 156 -7.01 -6.87 4.41
CA ILE A 156 -6.88 -8.33 4.56
C ILE A 156 -7.29 -9.07 3.28
N LEU A 157 -8.48 -8.80 2.75
CA LEU A 157 -8.98 -9.47 1.55
C LEU A 157 -8.09 -9.18 0.32
N PRO A 158 -7.69 -7.93 0.01
CA PRO A 158 -6.74 -7.66 -1.05
C PRO A 158 -5.41 -8.43 -0.89
N GLN A 159 -4.84 -8.51 0.32
CA GLN A 159 -3.60 -9.25 0.55
C GLN A 159 -3.76 -10.75 0.25
N ILE A 160 -4.85 -11.37 0.70
CA ILE A 160 -5.14 -12.78 0.39
C ILE A 160 -5.25 -13.02 -1.12
N LEU A 161 -5.96 -12.13 -1.83
CA LEU A 161 -6.14 -12.24 -3.28
C LEU A 161 -4.82 -12.06 -4.04
N ILE A 162 -3.98 -11.11 -3.62
CA ILE A 162 -2.66 -10.87 -4.20
C ILE A 162 -1.74 -12.07 -3.96
N THR A 163 -1.69 -12.59 -2.73
CA THR A 163 -0.89 -13.79 -2.42
C THR A 163 -1.33 -14.99 -3.25
N SER A 164 -2.63 -15.23 -3.39
CA SER A 164 -3.15 -16.31 -4.24
C SER A 164 -2.76 -16.13 -5.70
N ALA A 165 -2.86 -14.90 -6.23
CA ALA A 165 -2.44 -14.59 -7.60
C ALA A 165 -0.94 -14.81 -7.82
N TYR A 166 -0.10 -14.40 -6.87
CA TYR A 166 1.35 -14.61 -6.96
C TYR A 166 1.73 -16.09 -6.88
N ASN A 167 1.09 -16.87 -6.02
CA ASN A 167 1.34 -18.32 -5.97
C ASN A 167 1.06 -18.98 -7.32
N LYS A 168 -0.04 -18.61 -7.99
CA LYS A 168 -0.36 -19.10 -9.35
C LYS A 168 0.67 -18.65 -10.39
N GLN A 169 1.18 -17.42 -10.29
CA GLN A 169 2.25 -16.94 -11.17
C GLN A 169 3.54 -17.73 -10.96
N ILE A 170 3.90 -18.02 -9.71
CA ILE A 170 5.08 -18.83 -9.37
C ILE A 170 4.97 -20.24 -9.96
N GLU A 171 3.82 -20.91 -9.79
CA GLU A 171 3.58 -22.23 -10.41
C GLU A 171 3.72 -22.19 -11.94
N THR A 172 3.18 -21.14 -12.57
CA THR A 172 3.28 -20.95 -14.02
C THR A 172 4.75 -20.77 -14.44
N LEU A 173 5.50 -19.95 -13.72
CA LEU A 173 6.92 -19.72 -13.98
C LEU A 173 7.74 -21.00 -13.78
N HIS A 174 7.48 -21.78 -12.73
CA HIS A 174 8.12 -23.08 -12.52
C HIS A 174 7.88 -24.03 -13.70
N ASN A 175 6.66 -24.10 -14.23
CA ASN A 175 6.35 -24.93 -15.40
C ASN A 175 7.08 -24.45 -16.66
N ILE A 176 7.20 -23.12 -16.86
CA ILE A 176 7.93 -22.54 -17.98
C ILE A 176 9.42 -22.87 -17.88
N ILE A 177 10.03 -22.72 -16.69
CA ILE A 177 11.44 -23.05 -16.45
C ILE A 177 11.71 -24.51 -16.78
N LYS A 178 10.90 -25.42 -16.22
CA LYS A 178 11.03 -26.87 -16.47
C LYS A 178 10.92 -27.21 -17.95
N SER A 179 9.93 -26.65 -18.65
CA SER A 179 9.77 -26.87 -20.09
C SER A 179 10.97 -26.37 -20.90
N LYS A 180 11.59 -25.26 -20.49
CA LYS A 180 12.77 -24.70 -21.17
C LYS A 180 14.03 -25.50 -20.88
N GLU A 181 14.17 -26.04 -19.68
CA GLU A 181 15.24 -26.97 -19.33
C GLU A 181 15.14 -28.27 -20.12
N ASP A 182 13.93 -28.84 -20.25
CA ASP A 182 13.70 -30.03 -21.08
C ASP A 182 14.07 -29.78 -22.56
N GLU A 183 13.65 -28.64 -23.12
CA GLU A 183 14.01 -28.23 -24.49
C GLU A 183 15.53 -28.05 -24.68
N PHE A 184 16.19 -27.44 -23.70
CA PHE A 184 17.64 -27.26 -23.70
C PHE A 184 18.37 -28.61 -23.64
N ASN A 185 17.95 -29.49 -22.73
CA ASN A 185 18.54 -30.82 -22.56
C ASN A 185 18.40 -31.67 -23.83
N GLU A 186 17.25 -31.64 -24.50
CA GLU A 186 17.08 -32.32 -25.79
C GLU A 186 17.96 -31.72 -26.88
N THR A 187 18.10 -30.38 -26.92
CA THR A 187 18.97 -29.71 -27.89
C THR A 187 20.45 -30.08 -27.68
N VAL A 188 20.91 -30.10 -26.42
CA VAL A 188 22.25 -30.55 -26.04
C VAL A 188 22.46 -32.01 -26.44
N ARG A 189 21.47 -32.88 -26.17
CA ARG A 189 21.52 -34.30 -26.57
C ARG A 189 21.65 -34.44 -28.08
N LEU A 190 20.84 -33.74 -28.86
CA LEU A 190 20.91 -33.76 -30.33
C LEU A 190 22.27 -33.26 -30.85
N MET A 191 22.80 -32.16 -30.30
CA MET A 191 24.14 -31.67 -30.67
C MET A 191 25.24 -32.68 -30.35
N SER A 192 25.15 -33.40 -29.22
CA SER A 192 26.12 -34.44 -28.86
C SER A 192 26.12 -35.60 -29.87
N LEU A 193 24.94 -36.02 -30.33
CA LEU A 193 24.78 -37.06 -31.35
C LEU A 193 25.33 -36.61 -32.70
N VAL A 194 25.06 -35.38 -33.12
CA VAL A 194 25.61 -34.81 -34.37
C VAL A 194 27.14 -34.71 -34.31
N ARG A 195 27.72 -34.34 -33.16
CA ARG A 195 29.18 -34.36 -32.96
C ARG A 195 29.73 -35.78 -33.09
N LEU A 196 29.12 -36.77 -32.45
CA LEU A 196 29.54 -38.18 -32.55
C LEU A 196 29.45 -38.74 -33.98
N GLN A 197 28.50 -38.28 -34.79
CA GLN A 197 28.39 -38.67 -36.20
C GLN A 197 29.39 -37.94 -37.12
N SER A 198 29.76 -36.70 -36.80
CA SER A 198 30.70 -35.89 -37.59
C SER A 198 32.17 -36.15 -37.23
N THR A 199 32.47 -36.50 -35.98
CA THR A 199 33.76 -37.03 -35.57
C THR A 199 33.61 -38.53 -35.37
N GLY A 200 34.05 -39.36 -36.33
CA GLY A 200 34.03 -40.83 -36.23
C GLY A 200 34.93 -41.43 -35.14
N LYS A 201 35.05 -40.81 -33.96
CA LYS A 201 35.75 -41.28 -32.77
C LYS A 201 34.98 -40.93 -31.50
N SER A 202 34.70 -41.98 -30.72
CA SER A 202 34.28 -41.91 -29.33
C SER A 202 35.34 -41.19 -28.50
N ASN A 203 35.00 -40.04 -27.94
CA ASN A 203 35.69 -39.51 -26.77
C ASN A 203 34.75 -39.69 -25.57
N LYS A 204 35.20 -40.52 -24.63
CA LYS A 204 34.81 -40.42 -23.23
C LYS A 204 35.26 -39.06 -22.70
N ASP A 205 34.55 -38.59 -21.69
CA ASP A 205 34.87 -37.43 -20.84
C ASP A 205 34.33 -36.09 -21.32
N THR A 206 33.11 -35.78 -20.87
CA THR A 206 32.82 -34.59 -20.05
C THR A 206 31.35 -34.65 -19.61
N HIS A 207 31.10 -35.31 -18.47
CA HIS A 207 29.87 -35.08 -17.72
C HIS A 207 30.01 -33.69 -17.09
N THR A 208 29.37 -32.69 -17.68
CA THR A 208 29.01 -31.48 -16.94
C THR A 208 27.78 -31.85 -16.14
N ASP A 209 27.97 -32.16 -14.86
CA ASP A 209 26.87 -32.36 -13.92
C ASP A 209 26.08 -31.05 -13.81
N LEU A 210 25.03 -30.94 -14.61
CA LEU A 210 23.98 -29.96 -14.41
C LEU A 210 22.98 -30.62 -13.47
N THR A 211 22.93 -30.12 -12.24
CA THR A 211 21.89 -30.48 -11.29
C THR A 211 20.53 -30.09 -11.88
N PRO A 212 19.60 -31.03 -12.05
CA PRO A 212 18.25 -30.74 -12.54
C PRO A 212 17.57 -29.70 -11.65
N PHE A 213 16.79 -28.79 -12.23
CA PHE A 213 15.96 -27.91 -11.42
C PHE A 213 14.92 -28.75 -10.66
N ASP A 214 15.01 -28.78 -9.33
CA ASP A 214 13.98 -29.35 -8.47
C ASP A 214 13.13 -28.23 -7.84
N PRO A 215 11.85 -28.11 -8.23
CA PRO A 215 10.96 -27.10 -7.67
C PRO A 215 10.71 -27.28 -6.16
N ASN A 216 11.01 -28.45 -5.58
CA ASN A 216 10.88 -28.70 -4.14
C ASN A 216 12.09 -28.21 -3.33
N THR A 217 13.26 -28.01 -3.96
CA THR A 217 14.46 -27.46 -3.30
C THR A 217 14.73 -26.00 -3.68
N SER A 218 14.02 -25.46 -4.69
CA SER A 218 14.27 -24.09 -5.18
C SER A 218 14.08 -23.01 -4.11
N TYR A 219 13.11 -23.17 -3.21
CA TYR A 219 12.88 -22.25 -2.09
C TYR A 219 14.04 -22.26 -1.07
N ASP A 220 14.65 -23.42 -0.82
CA ASP A 220 15.78 -23.59 0.09
C ASP A 220 17.10 -23.09 -0.52
N GLU A 221 17.23 -23.14 -1.84
CA GLU A 221 18.40 -22.65 -2.58
C GLU A 221 18.45 -21.12 -2.66
N ILE A 222 17.31 -20.45 -2.82
CA ILE A 222 17.22 -18.98 -2.80
C ILE A 222 17.63 -18.41 -1.43
N GLY A 223 17.32 -19.10 -0.33
CA GLY A 223 17.71 -18.70 1.02
C GLY A 223 19.22 -18.76 1.30
N LYS A 224 19.98 -19.54 0.53
CA LYS A 224 21.44 -19.69 0.69
C LYS A 224 22.27 -18.63 -0.05
N VAL A 225 21.66 -17.85 -0.94
CA VAL A 225 22.36 -16.80 -1.72
C VAL A 225 22.43 -15.46 -0.95
N TYR A 226 21.76 -15.34 0.20
CA TYR A 226 21.70 -14.13 1.03
C TYR A 226 22.26 -14.31 2.46
N LEU A 227 23.31 -15.13 2.64
CA LEU A 227 24.15 -15.15 3.85
C LEU A 227 25.62 -14.94 3.50
#